data_AF-A0A7X9HC53-F1
#
_entry.id   AF-A0A7X9HC53-F1
#
_cell.length_a   1.000
_cell.length_b   1.000
_cell.length_c   1.000
_cell.angle_alpha   90.00
_cell.angle_beta   90.00
_cell.angle_gamma   90.00
#
_symmetry.space_group_name_H-M   'P 1'
#
loop_
_entity.id
_entity.type
_entity.pdbx_description
1 polymer ?
#
loop_
_entity_poly.entity_id
_entity_poly.type
_entity_poly.pdbx_seq_one_letter_code
_entity_poly.pdbx_strand_id
1 'polypeptide(L)'
;MERQLITFGDFSGGLNVDVSPDQMAANELVVADNIDLGERGGAGKRYGTEFVNGASYASRMGQIFEWPRNDGSVILMGTTGNTLNRIANNGSITSLQALAKDRVSMFFLNDNLYFLDGQQYRSYDGSSVSTVSAHSDPENDLDPIRRCTFAVRHPKSLRMFFAGDSQDRAAVYYSEPNMPNFVKGTSKMYPTNADGPVTALAVFVDAVLVFFKNSIWVWRGVDPESDAIWHKLPTSEGTISPDTICLTTDSLTYLGNRGIFSLSPSIIGVNAEINPGRGMIVNVAKDKVESILKSITHPEKAVAEFYSKEGLYLLSYCDDGSGINNRILVLDQQGAFVRWTGIQANDICHRLDGELLFASTNYLLRRKDWYRDALPSGQYVGIPAVMETPKYSLGSPMHRKLLTKYQAAIQGQL
;
A
#
# COMPACT_ATOMS: atom_id res chain seq x y z
N MET A 1 -9.14 32.40 42.04
CA MET A 1 -9.79 31.85 40.82
C MET A 1 -8.73 31.88 39.73
N GLU A 2 -8.10 30.73 39.45
CA GLU A 2 -7.02 30.65 38.46
C GLU A 2 -7.60 30.85 37.06
N ARG A 3 -6.98 31.73 36.27
CA ARG A 3 -7.31 31.85 34.85
C ARG A 3 -6.70 30.67 34.12
N GLN A 4 -7.53 29.77 33.64
CA GLN A 4 -7.09 28.65 32.83
C GLN A 4 -6.97 29.11 31.37
N LEU A 5 -5.75 29.22 30.86
CA LEU A 5 -5.48 29.41 29.43
C LEU A 5 -5.39 28.02 28.80
N ILE A 6 -6.28 27.72 27.86
CA ILE A 6 -6.26 26.46 27.12
C ILE A 6 -5.74 26.78 25.72
N THR A 7 -4.58 26.22 25.39
CA THR A 7 -3.94 26.37 24.08
C THR A 7 -4.07 25.05 23.34
N PHE A 8 -4.65 25.09 22.14
CA PHE A 8 -4.58 23.97 21.20
C PHE A 8 -3.32 24.14 20.37
N GLY A 9 -2.31 23.32 20.64
CA GLY A 9 -1.02 23.38 19.93
C GLY A 9 -0.40 22.01 19.67
N ASP A 10 -1.08 20.95 20.07
CA ASP A 10 -0.67 19.57 19.83
C ASP A 10 -1.82 18.83 19.15
N PHE A 11 -1.59 18.38 17.92
CA PHE A 11 -2.51 17.60 17.10
C PHE A 11 -1.96 16.20 16.79
N SER A 12 -1.01 15.70 17.60
CA SER A 12 -0.37 14.39 17.45
C SER A 12 -1.34 13.20 17.51
N GLY A 13 -2.57 13.37 18.00
CA GLY A 13 -3.60 12.34 17.97
C GLY A 13 -4.19 12.10 16.58
N GLY A 14 -4.18 13.14 15.74
CA GLY A 14 -4.71 13.13 14.39
C GLY A 14 -6.22 12.94 14.30
N LEU A 15 -6.69 12.52 13.14
CA LEU A 15 -8.08 12.25 12.83
C LEU A 15 -8.63 11.09 13.69
N ASN A 16 -9.73 11.35 14.38
CA ASN A 16 -10.54 10.32 15.02
C ASN A 16 -12.01 10.51 14.63
N VAL A 17 -12.58 9.52 13.95
CA VAL A 17 -13.97 9.50 13.49
C VAL A 17 -14.82 8.43 14.19
N ASP A 18 -14.20 7.61 15.04
CA ASP A 18 -14.86 6.52 15.76
C ASP A 18 -15.31 6.93 17.16
N VAL A 19 -14.70 7.98 17.74
CA VAL A 19 -15.06 8.53 19.04
C VAL A 19 -15.99 9.72 18.89
N SER A 20 -16.98 9.82 19.78
CA SER A 20 -17.89 10.98 19.79
C SER A 20 -17.11 12.28 20.08
N PRO A 21 -17.47 13.42 19.45
CA PRO A 21 -16.73 14.68 19.65
C PRO A 21 -16.63 15.15 21.11
N ASP A 22 -17.54 14.71 21.99
CA ASP A 22 -17.54 15.06 23.41
C ASP A 22 -16.58 14.20 24.25
N GLN A 23 -16.12 13.06 23.72
CA GLN A 23 -15.19 12.12 24.36
C GLN A 23 -13.79 12.12 23.73
N MET A 24 -13.61 12.89 22.65
CA MET A 24 -12.37 12.99 21.89
C MET A 24 -11.29 13.70 22.71
N ALA A 25 -10.04 13.25 22.58
CA ALA A 25 -8.92 13.87 23.27
C ALA A 25 -8.58 15.24 22.68
N ALA A 26 -7.97 16.12 23.48
CA ALA A 26 -7.65 17.49 23.05
C ALA A 26 -6.60 17.56 21.93
N ASN A 27 -5.83 16.48 21.72
CA ASN A 27 -4.84 16.35 20.66
C ASN A 27 -5.35 15.61 19.41
N GLU A 28 -6.64 15.24 19.38
CA GLU A 28 -7.29 14.62 18.23
C GLU A 28 -8.12 15.65 17.45
N LEU A 29 -8.51 15.27 16.23
CA LEU A 29 -9.23 16.09 15.28
C LEU A 29 -10.48 15.36 14.79
N VAL A 30 -11.60 16.10 14.70
CA VAL A 30 -12.86 15.63 14.09
C VAL A 30 -12.72 15.61 12.57
N VAL A 31 -12.02 16.60 12.01
CA VAL A 31 -11.69 16.71 10.59
C VAL A 31 -10.23 17.09 10.45
N ALA A 32 -9.52 16.39 9.56
CA ALA A 32 -8.11 16.59 9.25
C ALA A 32 -7.86 16.44 7.74
N ASP A 33 -8.52 17.29 6.95
CA ASP A 33 -8.50 17.21 5.49
C ASP A 33 -7.40 18.11 4.90
N ASN A 34 -6.53 17.52 4.08
CA ASN A 34 -5.43 18.18 3.36
C ASN A 34 -4.44 18.95 4.27
N ILE A 35 -4.16 18.37 5.43
CA ILE A 35 -3.12 18.84 6.35
C ILE A 35 -2.03 17.76 6.49
N ASP A 36 -0.83 18.20 6.84
CA ASP A 36 0.27 17.36 7.29
C ASP A 36 0.57 17.68 8.75
N LEU A 37 0.74 16.64 9.57
CA LEU A 37 1.09 16.78 10.99
C LEU A 37 2.61 16.81 11.13
N GLY A 38 3.11 17.72 11.96
CA GLY A 38 4.51 17.79 12.34
C GLY A 38 4.80 16.97 13.60
N GLU A 39 6.05 16.52 13.76
CA GLU A 39 6.49 15.68 14.88
C GLU A 39 6.21 16.25 16.27
N ARG A 40 6.07 17.58 16.39
CA ARG A 40 5.79 18.28 17.66
C ARG A 40 4.31 18.64 17.83
N GLY A 41 3.42 18.00 17.07
CA GLY A 41 1.98 18.22 17.13
C GLY A 41 1.50 19.47 16.37
N GLY A 42 2.37 20.13 15.61
CA GLY A 42 1.95 21.21 14.70
C GLY A 42 1.16 20.67 13.51
N ALA A 43 0.34 21.50 12.87
CA ALA A 43 -0.36 21.16 11.64
C ALA A 43 -0.07 22.20 10.55
N GLY A 44 0.21 21.75 9.33
CA GLY A 44 0.43 22.58 8.15
C GLY A 44 -0.46 22.13 7.00
N LYS A 45 -0.67 23.01 6.01
CA LYS A 45 -1.30 22.60 4.75
C LYS A 45 -0.36 21.64 4.02
N ARG A 46 -0.90 20.52 3.51
CA ARG A 46 -0.09 19.57 2.74
C ARG A 46 0.48 20.18 1.47
N TYR A 47 1.56 19.59 0.97
CA TYR A 47 2.09 19.90 -0.35
C TYR A 47 1.20 19.34 -1.47
N GLY A 48 1.29 20.00 -2.62
CA GLY A 48 0.51 19.70 -3.82
C GLY A 48 1.20 18.76 -4.79
N THR A 49 0.67 18.72 -6.01
CA THR A 49 1.15 17.85 -7.09
C THR A 49 1.39 18.63 -8.37
N GLU A 50 2.35 18.18 -9.19
CA GLU A 50 2.64 18.71 -10.52
C GLU A 50 2.56 17.62 -11.60
N PHE A 51 2.22 18.00 -12.83
CA PHE A 51 2.23 17.07 -13.97
C PHE A 51 3.67 16.70 -14.35
N VAL A 52 3.95 15.41 -14.46
CA VAL A 52 5.22 14.92 -15.02
C VAL A 52 5.17 14.94 -16.55
N ASN A 53 4.07 14.46 -17.12
CA ASN A 53 3.82 14.49 -18.55
C ASN A 53 3.14 15.80 -18.99
N GLY A 54 3.60 16.39 -20.08
CA GLY A 54 3.05 17.65 -20.60
C GLY A 54 1.64 17.55 -21.21
N ALA A 55 1.21 16.35 -21.61
CA ALA A 55 -0.10 16.11 -22.21
C ALA A 55 -0.72 14.80 -21.67
N SER A 56 -2.05 14.78 -21.56
CA SER A 56 -2.84 13.63 -21.11
C SER A 56 -2.52 12.37 -21.90
N TYR A 57 -2.37 11.23 -21.22
CA TYR A 57 -2.21 9.91 -21.85
C TYR A 57 -3.48 9.40 -22.54
N ALA A 58 -4.61 10.11 -22.41
CA ALA A 58 -5.92 9.72 -22.93
C ALA A 58 -6.39 8.31 -22.48
N SER A 59 -5.80 7.79 -21.41
CA SER A 59 -6.09 6.46 -20.86
C SER A 59 -5.66 6.40 -19.40
N ARG A 60 -6.36 5.56 -18.63
CA ARG A 60 -6.09 5.33 -17.21
C ARG A 60 -4.72 4.69 -17.01
N MET A 61 -3.92 5.30 -16.12
CA MET A 61 -2.74 4.65 -15.57
C MET A 61 -3.17 3.69 -14.47
N GLY A 62 -2.77 2.42 -14.60
CA GLY A 62 -3.17 1.35 -13.67
C GLY A 62 -2.14 1.10 -12.56
N GLN A 63 -0.86 1.12 -12.91
CA GLN A 63 0.26 0.79 -12.03
C GLN A 63 1.52 1.57 -12.43
N ILE A 64 2.36 1.92 -11.47
CA ILE A 64 3.69 2.52 -11.66
C ILE A 64 4.70 1.84 -10.73
N PHE A 65 5.89 1.55 -11.25
CA PHE A 65 6.95 0.91 -10.49
C PHE A 65 8.33 1.19 -11.09
N GLU A 66 9.37 1.03 -10.29
CA GLU A 66 10.75 1.16 -10.75
C GLU A 66 11.40 -0.20 -10.97
N TRP A 67 12.18 -0.30 -12.03
CA TRP A 67 13.04 -1.43 -12.32
C TRP A 67 14.51 -1.02 -12.18
N PRO A 68 15.16 -1.36 -11.06
CA PRO A 68 16.59 -1.18 -10.90
C PRO A 68 17.35 -2.22 -11.73
N ARG A 69 18.35 -1.74 -12.48
CA ARG A 69 19.23 -2.53 -13.35
C ARG A 69 20.55 -2.81 -12.65
N ASN A 70 21.22 -3.86 -13.09
CA ASN A 70 22.54 -4.24 -12.54
C ASN A 70 23.64 -3.20 -12.84
N ASP A 71 23.46 -2.38 -13.87
CA ASP A 71 24.37 -1.28 -14.23
C ASP A 71 24.16 -0.02 -13.35
N GLY A 72 23.21 -0.05 -12.42
CA GLY A 72 22.86 1.07 -11.54
C GLY A 72 21.83 2.03 -12.13
N SER A 73 21.42 1.85 -13.38
CA SER A 73 20.31 2.62 -13.95
C SER A 73 18.97 2.16 -13.37
N VAL A 74 18.00 3.08 -13.34
CA VAL A 74 16.63 2.80 -12.88
C VAL A 74 15.68 3.17 -13.99
N ILE A 75 14.82 2.24 -14.38
CA ILE A 75 13.82 2.45 -15.42
C ILE A 75 12.46 2.59 -14.76
N LEU A 76 11.80 3.73 -14.95
CA LEU A 76 10.41 3.90 -14.55
C LEU A 76 9.50 3.19 -15.55
N MET A 77 8.61 2.37 -15.03
CA MET A 77 7.67 1.55 -15.78
C MET A 77 6.26 1.80 -15.27
N GLY A 78 5.27 1.51 -16.11
CA GLY A 78 3.88 1.57 -15.69
C GLY A 78 2.93 1.00 -16.71
N THR A 79 1.68 0.88 -16.32
CA THR A 79 0.60 0.38 -17.18
C THR A 79 -0.35 1.50 -17.54
N THR A 80 -0.71 1.58 -18.83
CA THR A 80 -1.70 2.54 -19.32
C THR A 80 -2.59 1.83 -20.33
N GLY A 81 -3.91 1.83 -20.12
CA GLY A 81 -4.86 1.20 -21.04
C GLY A 81 -4.54 -0.27 -21.37
N ASN A 82 -4.23 -1.08 -20.35
CA ASN A 82 -3.81 -2.48 -20.47
C ASN A 82 -2.55 -2.69 -21.34
N THR A 83 -1.64 -1.73 -21.37
CA THR A 83 -0.34 -1.87 -22.03
C THR A 83 0.75 -1.59 -21.01
N LEU A 84 1.75 -2.46 -20.93
CA LEU A 84 2.99 -2.21 -20.20
C LEU A 84 3.83 -1.22 -21.00
N ASN A 85 4.29 -0.18 -20.32
CA ASN A 85 5.01 0.93 -20.90
C ASN A 85 6.29 1.23 -20.13
N ARG A 86 7.31 1.69 -20.84
CA ARG A 86 8.44 2.41 -20.26
C ARG A 86 8.08 3.90 -20.19
N ILE A 87 8.42 4.55 -19.08
CA ILE A 87 8.15 5.97 -18.84
C ILE A 87 9.50 6.70 -18.76
N ALA A 88 9.67 7.72 -19.60
CA ALA A 88 10.83 8.60 -19.56
C ALA A 88 10.68 9.67 -18.46
N ASN A 89 11.78 10.35 -18.10
CA ASN A 89 11.78 11.38 -17.04
C ASN A 89 10.82 12.56 -17.30
N ASN A 90 10.49 12.83 -18.57
CA ASN A 90 9.51 13.84 -18.98
C ASN A 90 8.06 13.30 -19.06
N GLY A 91 7.82 12.08 -18.57
CA GLY A 91 6.54 11.39 -18.65
C GLY A 91 6.17 10.87 -20.04
N SER A 92 7.07 10.87 -21.03
CA SER A 92 6.76 10.24 -22.32
C SER A 92 6.71 8.71 -22.19
N ILE A 93 5.72 8.09 -22.82
CA ILE A 93 5.46 6.66 -22.77
C ILE A 93 5.96 5.97 -24.04
N THR A 94 6.68 4.86 -23.87
CA THR A 94 7.00 3.89 -24.93
C THR A 94 6.30 2.58 -24.63
N SER A 95 5.39 2.16 -25.50
CA SER A 95 4.65 0.90 -25.37
C SER A 95 5.53 -0.33 -25.61
N LEU A 96 5.40 -1.32 -24.74
CA LEU A 96 6.19 -2.55 -24.77
C LEU A 96 5.33 -3.78 -25.07
N GLN A 97 4.26 -3.99 -24.30
CA GLN A 97 3.48 -5.23 -24.37
C GLN A 97 2.02 -4.99 -23.97
N ALA A 98 1.09 -5.48 -24.80
CA ALA A 98 -0.33 -5.54 -24.43
C ALA A 98 -0.54 -6.58 -23.32
N LEU A 99 -1.37 -6.24 -22.35
CA LEU A 99 -1.67 -7.00 -21.14
C LEU A 99 -3.15 -7.40 -21.14
N ALA A 100 -3.48 -8.48 -20.42
CA ALA A 100 -4.88 -8.87 -20.21
C ALA A 100 -5.55 -8.08 -19.08
N LYS A 101 -4.76 -7.46 -18.19
CA LYS A 101 -5.21 -6.65 -17.06
C LYS A 101 -4.45 -5.33 -16.99
N ASP A 102 -4.97 -4.39 -16.22
CA ASP A 102 -4.38 -3.06 -16.01
C ASP A 102 -3.24 -3.07 -14.96
N ARG A 103 -2.99 -4.19 -14.28
CA ARG A 103 -1.87 -4.39 -13.35
C ARG A 103 -1.16 -5.70 -13.64
N VAL A 104 0.13 -5.77 -13.32
CA VAL A 104 0.95 -6.97 -13.43
C VAL A 104 1.63 -7.27 -12.10
N SER A 105 1.81 -8.56 -11.81
CA SER A 105 2.69 -9.00 -10.73
C SER A 105 4.05 -9.37 -11.31
N MET A 106 5.12 -9.04 -10.59
CA MET A 106 6.45 -9.01 -11.15
C MET A 106 7.56 -9.29 -10.14
N PHE A 107 8.73 -9.67 -10.64
CA PHE A 107 9.97 -9.74 -9.89
C PHE A 107 11.18 -9.54 -10.81
N PHE A 108 12.32 -9.23 -10.21
CA PHE A 108 13.57 -9.01 -10.92
C PHE A 108 14.55 -10.16 -10.70
N LEU A 109 15.17 -10.63 -11.78
CA LEU A 109 16.23 -11.64 -11.71
C LEU A 109 17.17 -11.53 -12.91
N ASN A 110 18.49 -11.60 -12.66
CA ASN A 110 19.53 -11.59 -13.70
C ASN A 110 19.36 -10.44 -14.72
N ASP A 111 19.09 -9.24 -14.24
CA ASP A 111 18.85 -8.04 -15.07
C ASP A 111 17.64 -8.15 -16.02
N ASN A 112 16.70 -9.06 -15.73
CA ASN A 112 15.42 -9.20 -16.43
C ASN A 112 14.24 -8.90 -15.50
N LEU A 113 13.21 -8.27 -16.06
CA LEU A 113 11.91 -8.11 -15.44
C LEU A 113 11.02 -9.28 -15.85
N TYR A 114 10.65 -10.12 -14.89
CA TYR A 114 9.69 -11.19 -15.07
C TYR A 114 8.31 -10.73 -14.60
N PHE A 115 7.27 -11.00 -15.39
CA PHE A 115 5.92 -10.57 -15.04
C PHE A 115 4.84 -11.50 -15.60
N LEU A 116 3.69 -11.50 -14.93
CA LEU A 116 2.48 -12.20 -15.35
C LEU A 116 1.55 -11.18 -16.02
N ASP A 117 1.29 -11.34 -17.33
CA ASP A 117 0.44 -10.41 -18.09
C ASP A 117 -1.07 -10.69 -17.93
N GLY A 118 -1.42 -11.74 -17.19
CA GLY A 118 -2.77 -12.25 -16.97
C GLY A 118 -3.19 -13.42 -17.89
N GLN A 119 -2.38 -13.77 -18.88
CA GLN A 119 -2.56 -14.92 -19.78
C GLN A 119 -1.27 -15.72 -20.02
N GLN A 120 -0.12 -15.07 -19.91
CA GLN A 120 1.21 -15.55 -20.23
C GLN A 120 2.20 -15.11 -19.16
N TYR A 121 3.24 -15.92 -19.01
CA TYR A 121 4.40 -15.62 -18.19
C TYR A 121 5.52 -15.08 -19.09
N ARG A 122 5.96 -13.85 -18.85
CA ARG A 122 6.86 -13.11 -19.74
C ARG A 122 8.10 -12.60 -19.03
N SER A 123 9.13 -12.32 -19.82
CA SER A 123 10.35 -11.63 -19.42
C SER A 123 10.63 -10.44 -20.34
N TYR A 124 11.16 -9.37 -19.76
CA TYR A 124 11.66 -8.19 -20.45
C TYR A 124 13.13 -7.98 -20.09
N ASP A 125 13.99 -7.93 -21.11
CA ASP A 125 15.45 -7.80 -20.95
C ASP A 125 15.97 -6.36 -20.99
N GLY A 126 15.07 -5.39 -21.23
CA GLY A 126 15.39 -3.97 -21.42
C GLY A 126 15.27 -3.51 -22.87
N SER A 127 15.16 -4.45 -23.81
CA SER A 127 14.99 -4.21 -25.25
C SER A 127 13.73 -4.87 -25.79
N SER A 128 13.47 -6.13 -25.44
CA SER A 128 12.39 -6.93 -26.00
C SER A 128 11.65 -7.75 -24.94
N VAL A 129 10.35 -7.92 -25.15
CA VAL A 129 9.49 -8.78 -24.32
C VAL A 129 9.36 -10.13 -24.99
N SER A 130 9.61 -11.20 -24.24
CA SER A 130 9.49 -12.59 -24.69
C SER A 130 8.68 -13.41 -23.70
N THR A 131 8.05 -14.49 -24.20
CA THR A 131 7.42 -15.49 -23.34
C THR A 131 8.51 -16.35 -22.70
N VAL A 132 8.38 -16.64 -21.41
CA VAL A 132 9.34 -17.49 -20.71
C VAL A 132 9.26 -18.91 -21.26
N SER A 133 10.37 -19.39 -21.80
CA SER A 133 10.48 -20.75 -22.35
C SER A 133 10.64 -21.76 -21.24
N ALA A 134 9.80 -22.81 -21.28
CA ALA A 134 9.87 -23.92 -20.32
C ALA A 134 11.27 -24.55 -20.31
N HIS A 135 11.78 -24.84 -19.11
CA HIS A 135 12.93 -25.72 -18.95
C HIS A 135 12.65 -27.07 -19.60
N SER A 136 13.68 -27.70 -20.19
CA SER A 136 13.56 -28.93 -20.98
C SER A 136 13.29 -30.20 -20.15
N ASP A 137 13.21 -30.06 -18.84
CA ASP A 137 12.98 -31.19 -17.93
C ASP A 137 11.51 -31.62 -18.01
N PRO A 138 11.22 -32.93 -18.11
CA PRO A 138 9.85 -33.44 -18.24
C PRO A 138 8.97 -33.19 -17.01
N GLU A 139 9.55 -32.94 -15.83
CA GLU A 139 8.79 -32.60 -14.62
C GLU A 139 8.30 -31.15 -14.59
N ASN A 140 8.79 -30.31 -15.52
CA ASN A 140 8.46 -28.90 -15.57
C ASN A 140 7.01 -28.68 -16.05
N ASP A 141 6.27 -27.88 -15.29
CA ASP A 141 4.92 -27.47 -15.59
C ASP A 141 4.74 -25.95 -15.36
N LEU A 142 4.72 -25.19 -16.46
CA LEU A 142 4.45 -23.75 -16.44
C LEU A 142 2.99 -23.41 -16.75
N ASP A 143 2.13 -24.39 -17.05
CA ASP A 143 0.74 -24.11 -17.43
C ASP A 143 -0.05 -23.41 -16.31
N PRO A 144 0.06 -23.83 -15.02
CA PRO A 144 -0.54 -23.10 -13.91
C PRO A 144 0.05 -21.71 -13.71
N ILE A 145 1.34 -21.55 -13.95
CA ILE A 145 2.06 -20.30 -13.73
C ILE A 145 1.55 -19.19 -14.66
N ARG A 146 1.23 -19.54 -15.91
CA ARG A 146 0.64 -18.58 -16.87
C ARG A 146 -0.73 -18.06 -16.45
N ARG A 147 -1.45 -18.79 -15.58
CA ARG A 147 -2.77 -18.40 -15.05
C ARG A 147 -2.70 -17.70 -13.70
N CYS A 148 -1.54 -17.70 -13.05
CA CYS A 148 -1.32 -17.03 -11.78
C CYS A 148 -1.44 -15.50 -11.91
N THR A 149 -1.71 -14.84 -10.79
CA THR A 149 -1.81 -13.38 -10.71
C THR A 149 -0.81 -12.77 -9.75
N PHE A 150 -0.13 -13.59 -8.95
CA PHE A 150 0.85 -13.16 -7.97
C PHE A 150 2.18 -13.86 -8.22
N ALA A 151 3.27 -13.11 -8.12
CA ALA A 151 4.63 -13.59 -8.25
C ALA A 151 5.56 -12.80 -7.31
N VAL A 152 6.39 -13.50 -6.55
CA VAL A 152 7.46 -12.88 -5.74
C VAL A 152 8.72 -13.75 -5.77
N ARG A 153 9.89 -13.13 -5.62
CA ARG A 153 11.16 -13.84 -5.49
C ARG A 153 11.57 -13.90 -4.02
N HIS A 154 11.78 -15.10 -3.49
CA HIS A 154 12.25 -15.28 -2.12
C HIS A 154 13.78 -15.09 -2.06
N PRO A 155 14.31 -14.07 -1.36
CA PRO A 155 15.73 -13.71 -1.42
C PRO A 155 16.66 -14.80 -0.88
N LYS A 156 16.20 -15.62 0.08
CA LYS A 156 17.05 -16.63 0.74
C LYS A 156 17.11 -17.94 -0.03
N SER A 157 15.96 -18.49 -0.43
CA SER A 157 15.90 -19.74 -1.23
C SER A 157 16.26 -19.54 -2.71
N LEU A 158 16.27 -18.30 -3.19
CA LEU A 158 16.40 -17.93 -4.60
C LEU A 158 15.27 -18.48 -5.50
N ARG A 159 14.20 -19.00 -4.91
CA ARG A 159 13.02 -19.52 -5.63
C ARG A 159 12.00 -18.41 -5.91
N MET A 160 11.22 -18.63 -6.94
CA MET A 160 10.12 -17.77 -7.34
C MET A 160 8.83 -18.44 -6.89
N PHE A 161 8.00 -17.69 -6.18
CA PHE A 161 6.69 -18.14 -5.70
C PHE A 161 5.62 -17.54 -6.57
N PHE A 162 4.64 -18.36 -6.96
CA PHE A 162 3.51 -17.95 -7.79
C PHE A 162 2.20 -18.39 -7.13
N ALA A 163 1.15 -17.58 -7.27
CA ALA A 163 -0.16 -17.91 -6.73
C ALA A 163 -1.29 -17.20 -7.50
N GLY A 164 -2.53 -17.55 -7.16
CA GLY A 164 -3.72 -16.97 -7.79
C GLY A 164 -4.06 -17.60 -9.13
N ASP A 165 -3.72 -18.88 -9.34
CA ASP A 165 -4.18 -19.65 -10.50
C ASP A 165 -5.71 -19.65 -10.55
N SER A 166 -6.28 -19.28 -11.69
CA SER A 166 -7.73 -19.25 -11.91
C SER A 166 -8.41 -20.62 -11.78
N GLN A 167 -7.66 -21.72 -11.96
CA GLN A 167 -8.17 -23.09 -11.80
C GLN A 167 -7.91 -23.69 -10.42
N ASP A 168 -6.84 -23.26 -9.74
CA ASP A 168 -6.50 -23.68 -8.39
C ASP A 168 -6.09 -22.48 -7.52
N ARG A 169 -7.10 -21.81 -6.97
CA ARG A 169 -6.92 -20.51 -6.30
C ARG A 169 -6.27 -20.61 -4.93
N ALA A 170 -6.13 -21.82 -4.36
CA ALA A 170 -5.51 -22.04 -3.05
C ALA A 170 -4.05 -22.51 -3.16
N ALA A 171 -3.61 -22.92 -4.34
CA ALA A 171 -2.25 -23.38 -4.57
C ALA A 171 -1.23 -22.23 -4.54
N VAL A 172 -0.10 -22.51 -3.91
CA VAL A 172 1.13 -21.71 -3.99
C VAL A 172 2.18 -22.58 -4.68
N TYR A 173 2.65 -22.13 -5.83
CA TYR A 173 3.67 -22.81 -6.63
C TYR A 173 5.04 -22.22 -6.31
N TYR A 174 6.10 -23.02 -6.39
CA TYR A 174 7.46 -22.53 -6.26
C TYR A 174 8.40 -23.14 -7.30
N SER A 175 9.32 -22.33 -7.82
CA SER A 175 10.30 -22.76 -8.81
C SER A 175 11.49 -23.50 -8.19
N GLU A 176 12.32 -24.10 -9.03
CA GLU A 176 13.70 -24.45 -8.68
C GLU A 176 14.56 -23.20 -8.40
N PRO A 177 15.61 -23.30 -7.55
CA PRO A 177 16.39 -22.13 -7.13
C PRO A 177 17.03 -21.45 -8.33
N ASN A 178 16.82 -20.15 -8.45
CA ASN A 178 17.34 -19.31 -9.53
C ASN A 178 16.90 -19.74 -10.95
N MET A 179 15.88 -20.61 -11.07
CA MET A 179 15.36 -21.12 -12.34
C MET A 179 13.90 -20.68 -12.53
N PRO A 180 13.64 -19.46 -13.03
CA PRO A 180 12.29 -18.91 -13.14
C PRO A 180 11.39 -19.70 -14.09
N ASN A 181 12.00 -20.46 -14.99
CA ASN A 181 11.32 -21.26 -16.00
C ASN A 181 11.19 -22.74 -15.65
N PHE A 182 11.58 -23.15 -14.44
CA PHE A 182 11.46 -24.53 -13.97
C PHE A 182 10.63 -24.59 -12.68
N VAL A 183 9.37 -24.99 -12.82
CA VAL A 183 8.46 -25.27 -11.70
C VAL A 183 8.01 -26.72 -11.85
N LYS A 184 8.30 -27.58 -10.88
CA LYS A 184 7.84 -28.96 -10.95
C LYS A 184 6.34 -29.05 -10.72
N GLY A 185 5.67 -29.98 -11.39
CA GLY A 185 4.25 -30.26 -11.16
C GLY A 185 3.91 -30.65 -9.70
N THR A 186 4.90 -31.09 -8.91
CA THR A 186 4.78 -31.41 -7.48
C THR A 186 5.15 -30.25 -6.55
N SER A 187 5.79 -29.18 -7.05
CA SER A 187 6.22 -28.02 -6.26
C SER A 187 5.05 -27.09 -5.95
N LYS A 188 4.12 -27.59 -5.13
CA LYS A 188 2.88 -26.91 -4.74
C LYS A 188 2.65 -27.03 -3.24
N MET A 189 2.17 -25.96 -2.64
CA MET A 189 1.78 -25.88 -1.24
C MET A 189 0.32 -25.46 -1.10
N TYR A 190 -0.33 -25.97 -0.07
CA TYR A 190 -1.70 -25.65 0.29
C TYR A 190 -1.79 -25.29 1.78
N PRO A 191 -2.75 -24.44 2.19
CA PRO A 191 -3.07 -24.30 3.60
C PRO A 191 -3.61 -25.64 4.12
N THR A 192 -3.35 -25.97 5.38
CA THR A 192 -3.85 -27.23 5.96
C THR A 192 -5.37 -27.20 6.19
N ASN A 193 -5.96 -26.00 6.22
CA ASN A 193 -7.38 -25.75 6.45
C ASN A 193 -8.00 -25.00 5.27
N ALA A 194 -9.33 -24.94 5.23
CA ALA A 194 -10.08 -24.14 4.25
C ALA A 194 -9.97 -22.62 4.53
N ASP A 195 -8.79 -22.04 4.29
CA ASP A 195 -8.49 -20.63 4.54
C ASP A 195 -8.93 -19.68 3.40
N GLY A 196 -9.46 -20.23 2.30
CA GLY A 196 -9.93 -19.49 1.13
C GLY A 196 -8.89 -19.39 0.01
N PRO A 197 -9.15 -18.60 -1.05
CA PRO A 197 -8.17 -18.37 -2.11
C PRO A 197 -7.02 -17.48 -1.62
N VAL A 198 -5.86 -17.58 -2.28
CA VAL A 198 -4.74 -16.64 -2.12
C VAL A 198 -5.17 -15.27 -2.63
N THR A 199 -4.93 -14.23 -1.83
CA THR A 199 -5.22 -12.83 -2.14
C THR A 199 -3.96 -12.00 -2.38
N ALA A 200 -2.80 -12.41 -1.83
CA ALA A 200 -1.52 -11.76 -2.10
C ALA A 200 -0.31 -12.64 -1.73
N LEU A 201 0.85 -12.27 -2.28
CA LEU A 201 2.16 -12.74 -1.85
C LEU A 201 3.01 -11.52 -1.49
N ALA A 202 3.78 -11.61 -0.41
CA ALA A 202 4.74 -10.57 -0.03
C ALA A 202 6.01 -11.20 0.55
N VAL A 203 7.14 -10.52 0.39
CA VAL A 203 8.39 -10.88 1.05
C VAL A 203 8.52 -10.05 2.32
N PHE A 204 8.76 -10.70 3.45
CA PHE A 204 8.98 -10.02 4.72
C PHE A 204 10.19 -10.64 5.44
N VAL A 205 11.22 -9.82 5.65
CA VAL A 205 12.51 -10.26 6.21
C VAL A 205 13.11 -11.40 5.38
N ASP A 206 13.12 -12.63 5.90
CA ASP A 206 13.65 -13.84 5.25
C ASP A 206 12.55 -14.87 4.96
N ALA A 207 11.30 -14.40 4.84
CA ALA A 207 10.13 -15.22 4.66
C ALA A 207 9.27 -14.75 3.48
N VAL A 208 8.50 -15.68 2.91
CA VAL A 208 7.37 -15.35 2.03
C VAL A 208 6.09 -15.45 2.84
N LEU A 209 5.36 -14.35 2.90
CA LEU A 209 4.01 -14.31 3.44
C LEU A 209 3.02 -14.62 2.32
N VAL A 210 2.16 -15.59 2.58
CA VAL A 210 1.04 -15.94 1.70
C VAL A 210 -0.24 -15.51 2.40
N PHE A 211 -0.88 -14.50 1.82
CA PHE A 211 -2.16 -14.01 2.32
C PHE A 211 -3.26 -14.83 1.65
N PHE A 212 -4.01 -15.55 2.46
CA PHE A 212 -5.28 -16.13 2.08
C PHE A 212 -6.40 -15.20 2.54
N LYS A 213 -7.62 -15.39 2.03
CA LYS A 213 -8.76 -14.56 2.43
C LYS A 213 -8.94 -14.47 3.97
N ASN A 214 -8.77 -15.58 4.68
CA ASN A 214 -9.06 -15.67 6.13
C ASN A 214 -7.83 -15.99 7.00
N SER A 215 -6.61 -15.92 6.45
CA SER A 215 -5.39 -16.20 7.22
C SER A 215 -4.13 -15.73 6.50
N ILE A 216 -3.03 -15.73 7.23
CA ILE A 216 -1.70 -15.51 6.66
C ILE A 216 -0.84 -16.72 7.01
N TRP A 217 -0.14 -17.24 6.01
CA TRP A 217 0.81 -18.33 6.15
C TRP A 217 2.22 -17.83 5.85
N VAL A 218 3.20 -18.46 6.49
CA VAL A 218 4.62 -18.11 6.35
C VAL A 218 5.34 -19.30 5.77
N TRP A 219 6.08 -19.05 4.70
CA TRP A 219 7.16 -19.92 4.23
C TRP A 219 8.51 -19.36 4.69
N ARG A 220 9.30 -20.19 5.35
CA ARG A 220 10.72 -19.93 5.64
C ARG A 220 11.55 -21.14 5.24
N GLY A 221 12.85 -20.94 5.09
CA GLY A 221 13.79 -22.01 4.72
C GLY A 221 14.27 -21.88 3.27
N VAL A 222 15.35 -22.57 2.98
CA VAL A 222 16.04 -22.57 1.69
C VAL A 222 15.54 -23.74 0.84
N ASP A 223 15.44 -24.91 1.45
CA ASP A 223 15.21 -26.18 0.81
C ASP A 223 13.93 -26.84 1.36
N PRO A 224 12.90 -27.02 0.49
CA PRO A 224 11.66 -27.74 0.81
C PRO A 224 11.85 -29.07 1.53
N GLU A 225 12.92 -29.83 1.22
CA GLU A 225 13.10 -31.19 1.72
C GLU A 225 13.77 -31.25 3.10
N SER A 226 14.42 -30.18 3.54
CA SER A 226 15.27 -30.21 4.74
C SER A 226 14.91 -29.16 5.79
N ASP A 227 14.71 -27.90 5.41
CA ASP A 227 14.57 -26.79 6.36
C ASP A 227 13.36 -25.88 6.12
N ALA A 228 12.54 -26.19 5.12
CA ALA A 228 11.35 -25.40 4.85
C ALA A 228 10.29 -25.53 5.94
N ILE A 229 9.86 -24.39 6.46
CA ILE A 229 8.78 -24.28 7.44
C ILE A 229 7.59 -23.63 6.76
N TRP A 230 6.45 -24.32 6.81
CA TRP A 230 5.15 -23.83 6.37
C TRP A 230 4.19 -23.82 7.55
N HIS A 231 3.82 -22.63 8.04
CA HIS A 231 2.92 -22.52 9.19
C HIS A 231 2.00 -21.30 9.11
N LYS A 232 0.85 -21.40 9.78
CA LYS A 232 -0.15 -20.35 9.87
C LYS A 232 0.19 -19.36 10.97
N LEU A 233 0.10 -18.06 10.67
CA LEU A 233 0.16 -17.01 11.69
C LEU A 233 -1.13 -16.99 12.52
N PRO A 234 -1.08 -16.58 13.80
CA PRO A 234 -2.23 -16.48 14.69
C PRO A 234 -3.11 -15.26 14.35
N THR A 235 -3.59 -15.18 13.12
CA THR A 235 -4.53 -14.17 12.61
C THR A 235 -5.69 -14.85 11.89
N SER A 236 -6.88 -14.28 12.02
CA SER A 236 -8.09 -14.68 11.30
C SER A 236 -8.35 -13.84 10.05
N GLU A 237 -7.45 -12.91 9.73
CA GLU A 237 -7.64 -11.91 8.67
C GLU A 237 -6.44 -11.91 7.72
N GLY A 238 -6.72 -12.02 6.42
CA GLY A 238 -5.75 -11.77 5.36
C GLY A 238 -5.84 -10.34 4.84
N THR A 239 -5.34 -10.13 3.61
CA THR A 239 -5.49 -8.85 2.90
C THR A 239 -6.66 -8.90 1.93
N ILE A 240 -7.36 -7.77 1.77
CA ILE A 240 -8.34 -7.59 0.67
C ILE A 240 -7.64 -7.22 -0.62
N SER A 241 -6.68 -6.29 -0.56
CA SER A 241 -5.97 -5.78 -1.74
C SER A 241 -4.47 -6.05 -1.62
N PRO A 242 -3.87 -6.78 -2.58
CA PRO A 242 -2.44 -7.09 -2.57
C PRO A 242 -1.58 -5.82 -2.61
N ASP A 243 -2.05 -4.79 -3.30
CA ASP A 243 -1.33 -3.55 -3.53
C ASP A 243 -1.34 -2.59 -2.32
N THR A 244 -1.94 -3.01 -1.20
CA THR A 244 -1.90 -2.25 0.07
C THR A 244 -0.80 -2.72 1.02
N ILE A 245 -0.15 -3.83 0.68
CA ILE A 245 0.92 -4.41 1.50
C ILE A 245 2.20 -3.62 1.29
N CYS A 246 2.66 -2.96 2.35
CA CYS A 246 3.89 -2.16 2.32
C CYS A 246 4.80 -2.54 3.49
N LEU A 247 6.11 -2.54 3.23
CA LEU A 247 7.11 -2.53 4.29
C LEU A 247 7.21 -1.10 4.84
N THR A 248 6.73 -0.93 6.07
CA THR A 248 6.92 0.29 6.87
C THR A 248 8.21 0.17 7.68
N THR A 249 8.61 1.23 8.39
CA THR A 249 9.93 1.31 9.06
C THR A 249 10.29 0.10 9.93
N ASP A 250 9.33 -0.46 10.66
CA ASP A 250 9.54 -1.52 11.64
C ASP A 250 8.60 -2.72 11.46
N SER A 251 7.80 -2.74 10.39
CA SER A 251 6.67 -3.64 10.26
C SER A 251 6.22 -3.82 8.82
N LEU A 252 5.35 -4.81 8.58
CA LEU A 252 4.62 -4.95 7.32
C LEU A 252 3.17 -4.54 7.54
N THR A 253 2.74 -3.50 6.84
CA THR A 253 1.41 -2.89 7.00
C THR A 253 0.53 -3.21 5.80
N TYR A 254 -0.74 -3.56 6.03
CA TYR A 254 -1.68 -3.93 4.96
C TYR A 254 -3.14 -3.63 5.33
N LEU A 255 -4.01 -3.55 4.32
CA LEU A 255 -5.46 -3.40 4.49
C LEU A 255 -6.14 -4.76 4.61
N GLY A 256 -6.65 -5.07 5.81
CA GLY A 256 -7.53 -6.22 6.05
C GLY A 256 -9.01 -5.88 5.87
N ASN A 257 -9.90 -6.82 6.22
CA ASN A 257 -11.34 -6.64 5.99
C ASN A 257 -12.00 -5.51 6.80
N ARG A 258 -11.42 -5.16 7.95
CA ARG A 258 -12.01 -4.24 8.91
C ARG A 258 -11.01 -3.27 9.54
N GLY A 259 -9.78 -3.23 9.05
CA GLY A 259 -8.69 -2.54 9.73
C GLY A 259 -7.45 -2.45 8.87
N ILE A 260 -6.55 -1.55 9.27
CA ILE A 260 -5.17 -1.53 8.78
C ILE A 260 -4.37 -2.30 9.81
N PHE A 261 -3.69 -3.36 9.38
CA PHE A 261 -2.92 -4.23 10.26
C PHE A 261 -1.43 -4.03 10.04
N SER A 262 -0.68 -4.00 11.13
CA SER A 262 0.78 -3.97 11.14
C SER A 262 1.32 -5.25 11.77
N LEU A 263 2.21 -5.93 11.04
CA LEU A 263 2.90 -7.15 11.47
C LEU A 263 4.33 -6.81 11.88
N SER A 264 4.68 -7.11 13.13
CA SER A 264 6.05 -6.99 13.61
C SER A 264 6.90 -8.17 13.11
N PRO A 265 8.19 -7.96 12.74
CA PRO A 265 9.11 -9.03 12.32
C PRO A 265 9.18 -10.23 13.27
N SER A 266 8.96 -10.02 14.57
CA SER A 266 8.98 -11.07 15.58
C SER A 266 7.91 -12.15 15.34
N ILE A 267 6.82 -11.85 14.61
CA ILE A 267 5.72 -12.80 14.36
C ILE A 267 6.14 -14.00 13.52
N ILE A 268 7.18 -13.82 12.70
CA ILE A 268 7.72 -14.84 11.78
C ILE A 268 8.31 -16.05 12.53
N GLY A 269 8.74 -15.85 13.78
CA GLY A 269 9.35 -16.90 14.62
C GLY A 269 8.39 -17.54 15.62
N VAL A 270 7.12 -17.15 15.64
CA VAL A 270 6.15 -17.66 16.62
C VAL A 270 5.50 -18.93 16.11
N ASN A 271 5.68 -20.01 16.85
CA ASN A 271 4.91 -21.22 16.63
C ASN A 271 3.44 -20.99 17.02
N ALA A 272 2.52 -21.50 16.21
CA ALA A 272 1.07 -21.27 16.29
C ALA A 272 0.41 -21.63 17.64
N GLU A 273 1.12 -22.32 18.54
CA GLU A 273 0.64 -22.70 19.88
C GLU A 273 0.79 -21.61 20.94
N ILE A 274 1.51 -20.51 20.63
CA ILE A 274 1.72 -19.41 21.56
C ILE A 274 0.72 -18.30 21.24
N ASN A 275 -0.07 -17.89 22.23
CA ASN A 275 -0.85 -16.64 22.14
C ASN A 275 0.12 -15.50 21.80
N PRO A 276 0.03 -14.88 20.61
CA PRO A 276 0.94 -13.82 20.24
C PRO A 276 0.86 -12.72 21.32
N GLY A 277 2.02 -12.27 21.79
CA GLY A 277 2.08 -11.15 22.74
C GLY A 277 1.35 -9.94 22.16
N ARG A 278 0.73 -9.12 23.04
CA ARG A 278 0.17 -7.82 22.64
C ARG A 278 1.27 -7.04 21.90
N GLY A 279 1.07 -6.77 20.61
CA GLY A 279 2.00 -5.98 19.79
C GLY A 279 2.57 -6.68 18.55
N MET A 280 2.37 -7.98 18.35
CA MET A 280 2.91 -8.66 17.15
C MET A 280 2.07 -8.46 15.89
N ILE A 281 0.76 -8.40 16.07
CA ILE A 281 -0.24 -8.07 15.05
C ILE A 281 -1.13 -7.00 15.66
N VAL A 282 -1.12 -5.80 15.08
CA VAL A 282 -1.85 -4.64 15.63
C VAL A 282 -2.75 -4.06 14.56
N ASN A 283 -4.04 -3.89 14.87
CA ASN A 283 -4.92 -3.05 14.05
C ASN A 283 -4.66 -1.58 14.43
N VAL A 284 -3.90 -0.87 13.60
CA VAL A 284 -3.50 0.53 13.84
C VAL A 284 -4.65 1.50 13.61
N ALA A 285 -5.71 1.07 12.90
CA ALA A 285 -6.90 1.87 12.65
C ALA A 285 -7.95 1.79 13.77
N LYS A 286 -7.76 0.86 14.72
CA LYS A 286 -8.73 0.58 15.77
C LYS A 286 -8.98 1.83 16.64
N ASP A 287 -10.25 2.09 16.93
CA ASP A 287 -10.72 3.20 17.77
C ASP A 287 -10.31 4.60 17.24
N LYS A 288 -10.00 4.70 15.94
CA LYS A 288 -9.62 5.95 15.26
C LYS A 288 -10.37 6.16 13.94
N VAL A 289 -10.18 5.27 12.97
CA VAL A 289 -10.63 5.46 11.57
C VAL A 289 -11.36 4.26 10.98
N GLU A 290 -11.86 3.33 11.80
CA GLU A 290 -12.59 2.16 11.32
C GLU A 290 -13.87 2.54 10.55
N SER A 291 -14.55 3.61 10.92
CA SER A 291 -15.74 4.10 10.19
C SER A 291 -15.40 4.53 8.75
N ILE A 292 -14.23 5.13 8.52
CA ILE A 292 -13.72 5.42 7.17
C ILE A 292 -13.42 4.12 6.42
N LEU A 293 -12.77 3.16 7.06
CA LEU A 293 -12.46 1.87 6.42
C LEU A 293 -13.73 1.10 6.03
N LYS A 294 -14.77 1.17 6.86
CA LYS A 294 -16.09 0.58 6.58
C LYS A 294 -16.83 1.29 5.45
N SER A 295 -16.53 2.56 5.16
CA SER A 295 -17.14 3.29 4.04
C SER A 295 -16.44 3.07 2.70
N ILE A 296 -15.34 2.32 2.65
CA ILE A 296 -14.64 2.01 1.39
C ILE A 296 -15.52 1.10 0.54
N THR A 297 -15.89 1.54 -0.66
CA THR A 297 -16.81 0.80 -1.53
C THR A 297 -16.14 -0.26 -2.40
N HIS A 298 -14.86 -0.06 -2.75
CA HIS A 298 -14.05 -0.95 -3.59
C HIS A 298 -12.68 -1.25 -2.95
N PRO A 299 -12.66 -1.92 -1.77
CA PRO A 299 -11.41 -2.15 -1.04
C PRO A 299 -10.41 -3.01 -1.82
N GLU A 300 -10.86 -3.83 -2.76
CA GLU A 300 -10.01 -4.65 -3.65
C GLU A 300 -9.18 -3.84 -4.65
N LYS A 301 -9.52 -2.55 -4.85
CA LYS A 301 -8.78 -1.61 -5.70
C LYS A 301 -7.97 -0.59 -4.91
N ALA A 302 -8.02 -0.66 -3.58
CA ALA A 302 -7.21 0.20 -2.74
C ALA A 302 -5.73 -0.11 -2.99
N VAL A 303 -4.91 0.93 -2.94
CA VAL A 303 -3.46 0.84 -3.12
C VAL A 303 -2.79 1.57 -1.99
N ALA A 304 -1.62 1.13 -1.59
CA ALA A 304 -0.84 1.86 -0.61
C ALA A 304 0.63 1.93 -1.00
N GLU A 305 1.30 2.94 -0.45
CA GLU A 305 2.75 3.07 -0.56
C GLU A 305 3.31 3.72 0.71
N PHE A 306 4.51 3.29 1.11
CA PHE A 306 5.23 3.89 2.23
C PHE A 306 6.23 4.95 1.75
N TYR A 307 5.92 6.21 2.03
CA TYR A 307 6.80 7.34 1.74
C TYR A 307 7.86 7.50 2.83
N SER A 308 9.01 6.87 2.65
CA SER A 308 10.04 6.75 3.69
C SER A 308 10.72 8.07 4.06
N LYS A 309 10.71 9.09 3.18
CA LYS A 309 11.29 10.42 3.47
C LYS A 309 10.58 11.15 4.60
N GLU A 310 9.26 11.01 4.69
CA GLU A 310 8.43 11.62 5.75
C GLU A 310 7.83 10.57 6.71
N GLY A 311 8.07 9.29 6.47
CA GLY A 311 7.55 8.21 7.30
C GLY A 311 6.04 8.01 7.18
N LEU A 312 5.45 8.25 6.01
CA LEU A 312 4.00 8.22 5.81
C LEU A 312 3.56 6.93 5.10
N TYR A 313 2.59 6.22 5.65
CA TYR A 313 1.85 5.18 4.94
C TYR A 313 0.62 5.82 4.27
N LEU A 314 0.60 5.79 2.94
CA LEU A 314 -0.43 6.43 2.13
C LEU A 314 -1.37 5.35 1.58
N LEU A 315 -2.61 5.28 2.05
CA LEU A 315 -3.62 4.35 1.54
C LEU A 315 -4.61 5.10 0.65
N SER A 316 -4.56 4.89 -0.67
CA SER A 316 -5.57 5.43 -1.58
C SER A 316 -6.75 4.49 -1.73
N TYR A 317 -7.97 5.05 -1.65
CA TYR A 317 -9.21 4.30 -1.63
C TYR A 317 -10.37 5.08 -2.29
N CYS A 318 -11.47 4.37 -2.53
CA CYS A 318 -12.71 4.87 -3.12
C CYS A 318 -13.84 4.86 -2.07
N ASP A 319 -14.49 6.01 -1.87
CA ASP A 319 -15.62 6.20 -0.94
C ASP A 319 -16.97 6.49 -1.62
N ASP A 320 -17.01 6.56 -2.96
CA ASP A 320 -18.16 7.03 -3.74
C ASP A 320 -18.79 5.96 -4.66
N GLY A 321 -18.29 4.72 -4.64
CA GLY A 321 -18.78 3.62 -5.47
C GLY A 321 -18.35 3.67 -6.94
N SER A 322 -17.53 4.64 -7.35
CA SER A 322 -17.02 4.73 -8.74
C SER A 322 -16.01 3.63 -9.07
N GLY A 323 -15.38 3.04 -8.05
CA GLY A 323 -14.25 2.13 -8.20
C GLY A 323 -12.96 2.82 -8.66
N ILE A 324 -12.91 4.16 -8.55
CA ILE A 324 -11.74 5.00 -8.77
C ILE A 324 -11.34 5.58 -7.42
N ASN A 325 -10.09 5.40 -7.03
CA ASN A 325 -9.61 5.93 -5.76
C ASN A 325 -9.55 7.45 -5.81
N ASN A 326 -10.26 8.09 -4.89
CA ASN A 326 -10.54 9.53 -4.86
C ASN A 326 -10.11 10.18 -3.52
N ARG A 327 -9.66 9.38 -2.56
CA ARG A 327 -9.13 9.79 -1.26
C ARG A 327 -7.80 9.09 -0.99
N ILE A 328 -7.00 9.69 -0.12
CA ILE A 328 -5.82 9.04 0.47
C ILE A 328 -5.91 9.21 1.98
N LEU A 329 -5.95 8.10 2.71
CA LEU A 329 -5.81 8.07 4.16
C LEU A 329 -4.32 7.95 4.47
N VAL A 330 -3.79 8.88 5.23
CA VAL A 330 -2.37 8.96 5.56
C VAL A 330 -2.19 8.60 7.01
N LEU A 331 -1.26 7.68 7.29
CA LEU A 331 -0.84 7.27 8.62
C LEU A 331 0.62 7.70 8.81
N ASP A 332 0.89 8.47 9.86
CA ASP A 332 2.26 8.82 10.25
C ASP A 332 2.88 7.74 11.15
N GLN A 333 4.17 7.92 11.48
CA GLN A 333 4.90 7.00 12.36
C GLN A 333 4.44 7.05 13.83
N GLN A 334 3.77 8.13 14.23
CA GLN A 334 3.23 8.32 15.58
C GLN A 334 1.86 7.65 15.74
N GLY A 335 1.28 7.11 14.66
CA GLY A 335 -0.02 6.46 14.66
C GLY A 335 -1.19 7.44 14.48
N ALA A 336 -0.93 8.67 14.05
CA ALA A 336 -1.93 9.68 13.74
C ALA A 336 -2.38 9.55 12.29
N PHE A 337 -3.67 9.83 12.06
CA PHE A 337 -4.26 9.80 10.73
C PHE A 337 -4.57 11.21 10.23
N VAL A 338 -4.39 11.43 8.93
CA VAL A 338 -4.96 12.58 8.21
C VAL A 338 -5.55 12.10 6.89
N ARG A 339 -6.39 12.91 6.25
CA ARG A 339 -7.03 12.54 4.99
C ARG A 339 -6.69 13.54 3.91
N TRP A 340 -6.12 13.08 2.80
CA TRP A 340 -5.92 13.89 1.62
C TRP A 340 -7.07 13.69 0.63
N THR A 341 -7.51 14.80 0.05
CA THR A 341 -8.66 14.90 -0.84
C THR A 341 -8.26 15.72 -2.07
N GLY A 342 -8.92 15.48 -3.20
CA GLY A 342 -8.60 16.15 -4.47
C GLY A 342 -7.47 15.50 -5.28
N ILE A 343 -6.71 14.57 -4.68
CA ILE A 343 -5.76 13.71 -5.40
C ILE A 343 -6.43 12.38 -5.76
N GLN A 344 -6.54 12.11 -7.06
CA GLN A 344 -6.97 10.82 -7.59
C GLN A 344 -5.73 9.96 -7.88
N ALA A 345 -5.54 8.87 -7.14
CA ALA A 345 -4.38 7.98 -7.26
C ALA A 345 -4.80 6.50 -7.45
N ASN A 346 -4.70 6.01 -8.68
CA ASN A 346 -4.88 4.60 -9.00
C ASN A 346 -3.70 3.74 -8.52
N ASP A 347 -2.53 4.36 -8.37
CA ASP A 347 -1.32 3.74 -7.84
C ASP A 347 -0.40 4.83 -7.28
N ILE A 348 0.45 4.47 -6.33
CA ILE A 348 1.42 5.37 -5.70
C ILE A 348 2.78 4.67 -5.75
N CYS A 349 3.83 5.38 -6.12
CA CYS A 349 5.18 4.83 -6.14
C CYS A 349 6.15 5.82 -5.48
N HIS A 350 6.87 5.34 -4.47
CA HIS A 350 8.01 6.03 -3.92
C HIS A 350 9.28 5.57 -4.65
N ARG A 351 9.88 6.51 -5.38
CA ARG A 351 11.06 6.26 -6.21
C ARG A 351 12.32 6.18 -5.37
N LEU A 352 13.34 5.48 -5.89
CA LEU A 352 14.67 5.39 -5.29
C LEU A 352 15.38 6.75 -5.18
N ASP A 353 15.00 7.74 -5.99
CA ASP A 353 15.49 9.12 -5.88
C ASP A 353 14.77 9.96 -4.81
N GLY A 354 13.77 9.38 -4.12
CA GLY A 354 13.00 10.02 -3.06
C GLY A 354 11.77 10.79 -3.53
N GLU A 355 11.48 10.79 -4.83
CA GLU A 355 10.25 11.38 -5.36
C GLU A 355 9.03 10.49 -5.08
N LEU A 356 7.88 11.12 -4.87
CA LEU A 356 6.60 10.44 -4.73
C LEU A 356 5.75 10.70 -5.96
N LEU A 357 5.37 9.62 -6.65
CA LEU A 357 4.56 9.65 -7.85
C LEU A 357 3.14 9.12 -7.59
N PHE A 358 2.17 9.68 -8.29
CA PHE A 358 0.78 9.22 -8.29
C PHE A 358 0.33 8.94 -9.72
N ALA A 359 -0.17 7.73 -9.97
CA ALA A 359 -0.80 7.36 -11.22
C ALA A 359 -2.25 7.83 -11.21
N SER A 360 -2.56 8.91 -11.94
CA SER A 360 -3.92 9.45 -12.02
C SER A 360 -4.70 8.87 -13.23
N THR A 361 -5.90 9.39 -13.48
CA THR A 361 -6.79 8.94 -14.56
C THR A 361 -6.17 9.08 -15.95
N ASN A 362 -5.25 10.02 -16.14
CA ASN A 362 -4.65 10.32 -17.44
C ASN A 362 -3.32 11.05 -17.37
N TYR A 363 -2.79 11.27 -16.17
CA TYR A 363 -1.52 11.93 -15.94
C TYR A 363 -0.72 11.16 -14.90
N LEU A 364 0.60 11.24 -15.03
CA LEU A 364 1.53 10.93 -13.97
C LEU A 364 1.79 12.22 -13.19
N LEU A 365 1.52 12.18 -11.89
CA LEU A 365 1.69 13.32 -11.00
C LEU A 365 2.90 13.09 -10.10
N ARG A 366 3.62 14.16 -9.76
CA ARG A 366 4.70 14.15 -8.77
C ARG A 366 4.38 15.10 -7.63
N ARG A 367 4.72 14.73 -6.39
CA ARG A 367 4.61 15.63 -5.23
C ARG A 367 5.52 16.86 -5.41
N LYS A 368 5.01 18.04 -5.07
CA LYS A 368 5.70 19.32 -5.24
C LYS A 368 5.45 20.27 -4.09
N ASP A 369 6.51 20.96 -3.65
CA ASP A 369 6.49 21.90 -2.52
C ASP A 369 5.76 23.22 -2.87
N TRP A 370 4.45 23.11 -3.09
CA TRP A 370 3.53 24.22 -3.34
C TRP A 370 2.11 23.84 -2.89
N TYR A 371 1.16 24.75 -3.02
CA TYR A 371 -0.20 24.57 -2.47
C TYR A 371 -1.29 24.42 -3.54
N ARG A 372 -0.96 23.72 -4.64
CA ARG A 372 -1.88 23.44 -5.75
C ARG A 372 -1.79 21.99 -6.18
N ASP A 373 -2.93 21.39 -6.51
CA ASP A 373 -2.98 20.04 -7.09
C ASP A 373 -3.20 20.10 -8.60
N ALA A 374 -2.46 19.26 -9.30
CA ALA A 374 -2.74 18.89 -10.68
C ALA A 374 -3.95 17.95 -10.74
N LEU A 375 -4.99 18.35 -11.49
CA LEU A 375 -6.20 17.55 -11.67
C LEU A 375 -6.22 16.82 -13.02
N PRO A 376 -7.00 15.72 -13.15
CA PRO A 376 -7.20 15.02 -14.42
C PRO A 376 -7.70 15.90 -15.58
N SER A 377 -8.31 17.05 -15.27
CA SER A 377 -8.75 18.05 -16.26
C SER A 377 -7.59 18.82 -16.92
N GLY A 378 -6.35 18.63 -16.47
CA GLY A 378 -5.18 19.39 -16.95
C GLY A 378 -5.02 20.75 -16.28
N GLN A 379 -5.77 21.04 -15.22
CA GLN A 379 -5.74 22.31 -14.49
C GLN A 379 -5.12 22.15 -13.10
N TYR A 380 -4.62 23.27 -12.57
CA TYR A 380 -4.18 23.38 -11.19
C TYR A 380 -5.27 24.01 -10.32
N VAL A 381 -5.57 23.39 -9.17
CA VAL A 381 -6.55 23.91 -8.21
C VAL A 381 -5.89 24.07 -6.84
N GLY A 382 -6.25 25.13 -6.11
CA GLY A 382 -5.76 25.35 -4.75
C GLY A 382 -6.27 24.29 -3.77
N ILE A 383 -5.42 23.89 -2.82
CA ILE A 383 -5.74 22.83 -1.86
C ILE A 383 -6.64 23.38 -0.74
N PRO A 384 -7.87 22.86 -0.56
CA PRO A 384 -8.73 23.24 0.55
C PRO A 384 -8.31 22.47 1.82
N ALA A 385 -7.52 23.11 2.69
CA ALA A 385 -7.16 22.56 4.00
C ALA A 385 -8.28 22.87 5.01
N VAL A 386 -8.79 21.83 5.67
CA VAL A 386 -9.85 21.93 6.67
C VAL A 386 -9.45 21.13 7.90
N MET A 387 -9.43 21.80 9.05
CA MET A 387 -9.13 21.19 10.35
C MET A 387 -10.23 21.57 11.35
N GLU A 388 -10.80 20.58 12.02
CA GLU A 388 -11.82 20.78 13.05
C GLU A 388 -11.40 20.07 14.34
N THR A 389 -11.35 20.84 15.43
CA THR A 389 -11.03 20.34 16.77
C THR A 389 -12.30 19.88 17.49
N PRO A 390 -12.18 19.03 18.54
CA PRO A 390 -13.30 18.68 19.39
C PRO A 390 -14.03 19.92 19.93
N LYS A 391 -15.33 19.77 20.20
CA LYS A 391 -16.10 20.85 20.81
C LYS A 391 -15.52 21.18 22.18
N TYR A 392 -15.26 22.46 22.39
CA TYR A 392 -14.81 22.93 23.68
C TYR A 392 -15.88 22.68 24.75
N SER A 393 -15.55 21.83 25.74
CA SER A 393 -16.46 21.56 26.84
C SER A 393 -16.18 22.46 28.06
N LEU A 394 -17.26 22.88 28.69
CA LEU A 394 -17.35 23.29 30.09
C LEU A 394 -16.32 22.67 31.05
N GLY A 395 -16.08 21.37 30.91
CA GLY A 395 -15.87 20.44 32.03
C GLY A 395 -17.17 20.18 32.81
N SER A 396 -17.07 19.71 34.07
CA SER A 396 -18.24 19.32 34.90
C SER A 396 -19.38 20.37 34.95
N PRO A 397 -20.66 19.96 34.73
CA PRO A 397 -21.82 20.84 34.74
C PRO A 397 -22.21 21.34 36.14
N MET A 398 -21.66 20.74 37.20
CA MET A 398 -21.99 21.06 38.60
C MET A 398 -21.32 22.35 39.11
N HIS A 399 -20.42 22.95 38.34
CA HIS A 399 -19.69 24.15 38.74
C HIS A 399 -20.10 25.35 37.89
N ARG A 400 -20.43 26.47 38.56
CA ARG A 400 -20.71 27.74 37.90
C ARG A 400 -19.42 28.28 37.29
N LYS A 401 -19.34 28.28 35.96
CA LYS A 401 -18.17 28.76 35.19
C LYS A 401 -18.51 30.10 34.54
N LEU A 402 -17.68 31.11 34.82
CA LEU A 402 -17.86 32.46 34.28
C LEU A 402 -16.86 32.66 33.14
N LEU A 403 -17.36 32.72 31.91
CA LEU A 403 -16.56 33.06 30.73
C LEU A 403 -16.37 34.58 30.68
N THR A 404 -15.25 35.08 31.22
CA THR A 404 -14.97 36.52 31.25
C THR A 404 -14.34 37.06 29.97
N LYS A 405 -13.53 36.27 29.26
CA LYS A 405 -12.88 36.65 27.99
C LYS A 405 -12.64 35.40 27.14
N TYR A 406 -12.95 35.49 25.85
CA TYR A 406 -12.56 34.52 24.82
C TYR A 406 -11.66 35.24 23.82
N GLN A 407 -10.53 34.64 23.47
CA GLN A 407 -9.60 35.20 22.48
C GLN A 407 -9.15 34.05 21.57
N ALA A 408 -9.69 34.01 20.35
CA ALA A 408 -9.19 33.14 19.29
C ALA A 408 -8.01 33.86 18.62
N ALA A 409 -6.80 33.35 18.81
CA ALA A 409 -5.62 33.82 18.11
C ALA A 409 -5.19 32.71 17.14
N ILE A 410 -5.41 32.92 15.84
CA ILE A 410 -4.83 32.07 14.79
C ILE A 410 -3.42 32.61 14.53
N GLN A 411 -2.40 31.92 15.02
CA GLN A 411 -1.01 32.17 14.64
C GLN A 411 -0.64 31.23 13.50
N GLY A 412 -0.83 31.68 12.25
CA GLY A 412 -0.39 30.96 11.06
C GLY A 412 -0.07 31.96 9.96
N GLN A 413 1.09 31.83 9.32
CA GLN A 413 1.36 32.48 8.04
C GLN A 413 0.57 31.71 6.96
N LEU A 414 -0.32 32.42 6.26
CA LEU A 414 -1.13 31.89 5.15
C LEU A 414 -0.29 31.58 3.91
#